data_AF-A0A0M8XR84-F1
#
_entry.id   AF-A0A0M8XR84-F1
#
_cell.length_a   1.000
_cell.length_b   1.000
_cell.length_c   1.000
_cell.angle_alpha   90.00
_cell.angle_beta   90.00
_cell.angle_gamma   90.00
#
_symmetry.space_group_name_H-M   'P 1'
#
loop_
_entity.id
_entity.type
_entity.pdbx_description
1 polymer ?
#
loop_
_entity_poly.entity_id
_entity_poly.type
_entity_poly.pdbx_seq_one_letter_code
_entity_poly.pdbx_strand_id
1 'polypeptide(L)'
;MKRFAALVVLVVVSGCSGGEPAVDAPASPSEAAAPSPEVEVDANSAQFICDDLRLWDAYRRADMPSEETDMFVLGGEILVAALEEDAEPALREIAREHSADQDAAAEAMIPWCEENTEATNPSSPW
;
A
#
# COMPACT_ATOMS: atom_id res chain seq x y z
N MET A 1 -4.82 -16.24 -50.96
CA MET A 1 -3.35 -16.42 -51.08
C MET A 1 -2.69 -15.06 -51.21
N LYS A 2 -1.94 -14.62 -50.20
CA LYS A 2 -0.75 -13.75 -50.29
C LYS A 2 -0.22 -13.53 -48.87
N ARG A 3 0.92 -14.18 -48.59
CA ARG A 3 1.80 -13.96 -47.43
C ARG A 3 2.69 -12.77 -47.75
N PHE A 4 3.05 -11.93 -46.77
CA PHE A 4 4.31 -11.17 -46.61
C PHE A 4 4.17 -10.38 -45.29
N ALA A 5 5.14 -10.13 -44.43
CA ALA A 5 6.41 -10.74 -44.03
C ALA A 5 6.78 -9.97 -42.73
N ALA A 6 7.34 -10.65 -41.73
CA ALA A 6 7.81 -10.03 -40.49
C ALA A 6 9.04 -9.15 -40.75
N LEU A 7 9.18 -8.05 -40.01
CA LEU A 7 10.44 -7.32 -39.89
C LEU A 7 10.74 -7.07 -38.41
N VAL A 8 11.74 -7.79 -37.90
CA VAL A 8 12.39 -7.58 -36.61
C VAL A 8 13.53 -6.59 -36.86
N VAL A 9 13.58 -5.50 -36.09
CA VAL A 9 14.75 -4.60 -36.08
C VAL A 9 15.43 -4.72 -34.73
N LEU A 10 16.49 -5.52 -34.70
CA LEU A 10 17.51 -5.52 -33.66
C LEU A 10 18.48 -4.37 -33.94
N VAL A 11 18.55 -3.40 -33.03
CA VAL A 11 19.64 -2.41 -33.01
C VAL A 11 20.66 -2.88 -31.99
N VAL A 12 21.78 -3.42 -32.48
CA VAL A 12 23.00 -3.65 -31.72
C VAL A 12 24.01 -2.61 -32.20
N VAL A 13 24.45 -1.73 -31.31
CA VAL A 13 25.62 -0.87 -31.54
C VAL A 13 26.67 -1.26 -30.51
N SER A 14 27.71 -1.95 -31.00
CA SER A 14 28.99 -2.15 -30.33
C SER A 14 29.96 -1.02 -30.67
N GLY A 15 30.81 -0.65 -29.70
CA GLY A 15 32.06 0.10 -29.88
C GLY A 15 32.50 0.69 -28.53
N CYS A 16 33.28 0.00 -27.69
CA CYS A 16 34.72 -0.34 -27.73
C CYS A 16 35.63 0.67 -26.98
N SER A 17 36.31 0.12 -25.97
CA SER A 17 37.73 0.27 -25.64
C SER A 17 38.17 1.28 -24.58
N GLY A 18 38.55 0.71 -23.42
CA GLY A 18 39.47 1.27 -22.44
C GLY A 18 39.85 0.19 -21.41
N GLY A 19 40.92 -0.56 -21.65
CA GLY A 19 41.62 -1.39 -20.63
C GLY A 19 42.48 -0.49 -19.72
N GLU A 20 43.07 -0.87 -18.57
CA GLU A 20 43.48 -2.10 -17.84
C GLU A 20 43.71 -1.65 -16.34
N PRO A 21 44.25 -2.44 -15.37
CA PRO A 21 44.29 -3.88 -15.12
C PRO A 21 43.62 -4.26 -13.77
N ALA A 22 43.65 -5.56 -13.43
CA ALA A 22 43.15 -6.15 -12.19
C ALA A 22 43.78 -5.56 -10.91
N VAL A 23 42.93 -5.17 -9.97
CA VAL A 23 43.24 -5.14 -8.53
C VAL A 23 42.31 -6.15 -7.86
N ASP A 24 42.94 -7.21 -7.34
CA ASP A 24 42.38 -8.17 -6.40
C ASP A 24 41.84 -7.39 -5.19
N ALA A 25 40.53 -7.20 -5.15
CA ALA A 25 39.86 -6.64 -3.98
C ALA A 25 39.44 -7.82 -3.09
N PRO A 26 39.90 -7.88 -1.83
CA PRO A 26 39.57 -8.96 -0.93
C PRO A 26 38.05 -9.07 -0.79
N ALA A 27 37.54 -10.30 -0.76
CA ALA A 27 36.15 -10.60 -0.45
C ALA A 27 35.71 -9.80 0.78
N SER A 28 34.87 -8.79 0.57
CA SER A 28 34.20 -8.08 1.65
C SER A 28 33.50 -9.12 2.53
N PRO A 29 33.60 -8.99 3.86
CA PRO A 29 33.04 -9.96 4.78
C PRO A 29 31.56 -10.12 4.44
N SER A 30 31.15 -11.37 4.32
CA SER A 30 29.75 -11.79 4.38
C SER A 30 29.16 -11.15 5.63
N GLU A 31 28.52 -10.00 5.46
CA GLU A 31 27.78 -9.34 6.52
C GLU A 31 26.68 -10.33 6.87
N ALA A 32 26.85 -10.98 8.03
CA ALA A 32 25.80 -11.79 8.60
C ALA A 32 24.55 -10.92 8.63
N ALA A 33 23.49 -11.38 7.96
CA ALA A 33 22.22 -10.72 7.93
C ALA A 33 21.87 -10.35 9.38
N ALA A 34 21.98 -9.05 9.70
CA ALA A 34 21.46 -8.54 10.95
C ALA A 34 19.97 -8.93 10.97
N PRO A 35 19.42 -9.37 12.11
CA PRO A 35 18.00 -9.58 12.20
C PRO A 35 17.32 -8.28 11.76
N SER A 36 16.48 -8.35 10.73
CA SER A 36 15.64 -7.23 10.33
C SER A 36 14.93 -6.73 11.59
N PRO A 37 14.89 -5.42 11.85
CA PRO A 37 14.10 -4.92 12.97
C PRO A 37 12.67 -5.41 12.77
N GLU A 38 12.17 -6.21 13.71
CA GLU A 38 10.74 -6.49 13.79
C GLU A 38 10.07 -5.16 14.11
N VAL A 39 9.40 -4.57 13.11
CA VAL A 39 8.64 -3.34 13.32
C VAL A 39 7.51 -3.69 14.30
N GLU A 40 7.51 -3.04 15.46
CA GLU A 40 6.48 -3.21 16.46
C GLU A 40 5.17 -2.62 15.95
N VAL A 41 4.09 -3.37 16.03
CA VAL A 41 2.75 -2.89 15.63
C VAL A 41 2.32 -1.82 16.63
N ASP A 42 1.91 -0.66 16.14
CA ASP A 42 1.33 0.38 16.98
C ASP A 42 -0.01 -0.11 17.55
N ALA A 43 -0.11 -0.10 18.88
CA ALA A 43 -1.24 -0.66 19.60
C ALA A 43 -2.57 0.09 19.37
N ASN A 44 -2.52 1.31 18.80
CA ASN A 44 -3.70 2.13 18.53
C ASN A 44 -4.04 2.20 17.03
N SER A 45 -3.19 1.66 16.15
CA SER A 45 -3.37 1.71 14.70
C SER A 45 -4.74 1.22 14.27
N ALA A 46 -5.20 0.08 14.81
CA ALA A 46 -6.55 -0.44 14.56
C ALA A 46 -7.65 0.58 14.93
N GLN A 47 -7.56 1.19 16.12
CA GLN A 47 -8.58 2.14 16.56
C GLN A 47 -8.61 3.40 15.69
N PHE A 48 -7.44 3.97 15.37
CA PHE A 48 -7.36 5.18 14.53
C PHE A 48 -7.90 4.94 13.12
N ILE A 49 -7.47 3.85 12.48
CA ILE A 49 -7.94 3.49 11.13
C ILE A 49 -9.46 3.26 11.14
N CYS A 50 -9.98 2.53 12.14
CA CYS A 50 -11.41 2.27 12.23
C CYS A 50 -12.24 3.52 12.56
N ASP A 51 -11.71 4.49 13.31
CA ASP A 51 -12.40 5.75 13.59
C ASP A 51 -12.48 6.67 12.37
N ASP A 52 -11.41 6.74 11.58
CA ASP A 52 -11.43 7.46 10.30
C ASP A 52 -12.38 6.78 9.31
N LEU A 53 -12.41 5.44 9.30
CA LEU A 53 -13.32 4.67 8.46
C LEU A 53 -14.80 4.88 8.82
N ARG A 54 -15.12 5.02 10.12
CA ARG A 54 -16.47 5.41 10.56
C ARG A 54 -16.86 6.79 10.04
N LEU A 55 -15.93 7.74 10.04
CA LEU A 55 -16.17 9.08 9.50
C LEU A 55 -16.40 9.03 7.99
N TRP A 56 -15.56 8.28 7.27
CA TRP A 56 -15.69 8.07 5.84
C TRP A 56 -17.05 7.45 5.47
N ASP A 57 -17.44 6.37 6.16
CA ASP A 57 -18.73 5.72 5.91
C ASP A 57 -19.92 6.61 6.29
N ALA A 58 -19.79 7.45 7.33
CA ALA A 58 -20.82 8.43 7.69
C ALA A 58 -21.01 9.49 6.59
N TYR A 59 -19.94 10.03 6.02
CA TYR A 59 -20.03 10.97 4.89
C TYR A 59 -20.62 10.31 3.65
N ARG A 60 -20.21 9.07 3.34
CA ARG A 60 -20.72 8.31 2.21
C ARG A 60 -22.22 8.06 2.32
N ARG A 61 -22.70 7.67 3.51
CA ARG A 61 -24.13 7.46 3.78
C ARG A 61 -24.95 8.75 3.78
N ALA A 62 -24.34 9.87 4.12
CA ALA A 62 -24.98 11.18 4.07
C ALA A 62 -25.17 11.69 2.63
N ASP A 63 -24.50 11.08 1.64
CA ASP A 63 -24.60 11.40 0.21
C ASP A 63 -24.46 12.90 -0.04
N MET A 64 -23.44 13.53 0.55
CA MET A 64 -23.20 14.96 0.48
C MET A 64 -22.23 15.29 -0.65
N PRO A 65 -22.69 15.84 -1.80
CA PRO A 65 -21.82 16.06 -2.96
C PRO A 65 -20.74 17.13 -2.71
N SER A 66 -20.95 18.03 -1.73
CA SER A 66 -19.95 19.02 -1.34
C SER A 66 -18.73 18.41 -0.66
N GLU A 67 -18.89 17.22 -0.07
CA GLU A 67 -17.85 16.51 0.69
C GLU A 67 -17.17 15.42 -0.15
N GLU A 68 -17.49 15.28 -1.44
CA GLU A 68 -16.94 14.21 -2.30
C GLU A 68 -15.40 14.24 -2.33
N THR A 69 -14.81 15.44 -2.35
CA THR A 69 -13.35 15.59 -2.28
C THR A 69 -12.81 15.18 -0.91
N ASP A 70 -13.50 15.51 0.17
CA ASP A 70 -13.06 15.18 1.53
C ASP A 70 -13.19 13.67 1.80
N MET A 71 -14.23 13.02 1.27
CA MET A 71 -14.34 11.56 1.29
C MET A 71 -13.22 10.88 0.50
N PHE A 72 -12.88 11.43 -0.68
CA PHE A 72 -11.78 10.90 -1.49
C PHE A 72 -10.44 11.03 -0.76
N VAL A 73 -10.18 12.18 -0.12
CA VAL A 73 -8.96 12.37 0.68
C VAL A 73 -8.93 11.41 1.86
N LEU A 74 -10.02 11.32 2.62
CA LEU A 74 -10.11 10.47 3.81
C LEU A 74 -9.96 8.98 3.48
N GLY A 75 -10.57 8.50 2.39
CA GLY A 75 -10.38 7.12 1.92
C GLY A 75 -8.92 6.81 1.58
N GLY A 76 -8.22 7.77 0.98
CA GLY A 76 -6.79 7.66 0.70
C GLY A 76 -5.93 7.64 1.97
N GLU A 77 -6.26 8.48 2.96
CA GLU A 77 -5.58 8.50 4.27
C GLU A 77 -5.74 7.18 5.01
N ILE A 78 -6.96 6.62 5.05
CA ILE A 78 -7.25 5.28 5.61
C ILE A 78 -6.40 4.21 4.94
N LEU A 79 -6.36 4.20 3.59
CA LEU A 79 -5.58 3.23 2.83
C LEU A 79 -4.09 3.34 3.15
N VAL A 80 -3.54 4.56 3.18
CA VAL A 80 -2.12 4.79 3.49
C VAL A 80 -1.78 4.36 4.91
N ALA A 81 -2.59 4.75 5.90
CA ALA A 81 -2.41 4.37 7.30
C ALA A 81 -2.44 2.85 7.48
N ALA A 82 -3.38 2.15 6.81
CA ALA A 82 -3.43 0.70 6.86
C ALA A 82 -2.23 0.02 6.16
N LEU A 83 -1.57 0.67 5.21
CA LEU A 83 -0.39 0.12 4.53
C LEU A 83 0.92 0.26 5.34
N GLU A 84 0.95 1.04 6.43
CA GLU A 84 2.14 1.28 7.24
C GLU A 84 2.70 -0.02 7.87
N GLU A 85 4.01 -0.10 8.07
CA GLU A 85 4.69 -1.32 8.56
C GLU A 85 4.39 -1.63 10.04
N ASP A 86 3.89 -0.67 10.80
CA ASP A 86 3.42 -0.76 12.18
C ASP A 86 1.89 -0.78 12.29
N ALA A 87 1.15 -0.75 11.18
CA ALA A 87 -0.30 -0.86 11.20
C ALA A 87 -0.78 -2.28 11.60
N GLU A 88 -2.00 -2.35 12.14
CA GLU A 88 -2.73 -3.58 12.43
C GLU A 88 -2.65 -4.57 11.26
N PRO A 89 -2.03 -5.76 11.46
CA PRO A 89 -1.76 -6.69 10.38
C PRO A 89 -2.97 -7.09 9.54
N ALA A 90 -4.14 -7.26 10.15
CA ALA A 90 -5.35 -7.64 9.41
C ALA A 90 -5.83 -6.54 8.47
N LEU A 91 -5.84 -5.29 8.94
CA LEU A 91 -6.19 -4.12 8.11
C LEU A 91 -5.18 -3.92 6.99
N ARG A 92 -3.89 -4.14 7.26
CA ARG A 92 -2.83 -4.07 6.25
C ARG A 92 -2.95 -5.11 5.16
N GLU A 93 -3.37 -6.32 5.49
CA GLU A 93 -3.63 -7.37 4.49
C GLU A 93 -4.75 -6.93 3.54
N ILE A 94 -5.87 -6.45 4.09
CA ILE A 94 -7.00 -5.90 3.31
C ILE A 94 -6.53 -4.72 2.44
N ALA A 95 -5.75 -3.80 3.00
CA ALA A 95 -5.20 -2.64 2.29
C ALA A 95 -4.34 -3.04 1.08
N ARG A 96 -3.54 -4.10 1.22
CA ARG A 96 -2.68 -4.61 0.14
C ARG A 96 -3.50 -5.23 -0.98
N GLU A 97 -4.52 -6.00 -0.65
CA GLU A 97 -5.44 -6.62 -1.62
C GLU A 97 -6.16 -5.57 -2.48
N HIS A 98 -6.49 -4.42 -1.88
CA HIS A 98 -7.26 -3.34 -2.50
C HIS A 98 -6.44 -2.07 -2.81
N SER A 99 -5.10 -2.15 -2.84
CA SER A 99 -4.21 -0.98 -2.92
C SER A 99 -4.37 -0.05 -4.14
N ALA A 100 -5.06 -0.52 -5.19
CA ALA A 100 -5.35 0.28 -6.38
C ALA A 100 -6.67 1.07 -6.30
N ASP A 101 -7.50 0.80 -5.29
CA ASP A 101 -8.83 1.36 -5.13
C ASP A 101 -9.12 1.60 -3.63
N GLN A 102 -8.97 2.84 -3.20
CA GLN A 102 -9.13 3.25 -1.82
C GLN A 102 -10.56 3.05 -1.30
N ASP A 103 -11.58 3.20 -2.16
CA ASP A 103 -12.97 3.03 -1.76
C ASP A 103 -13.25 1.55 -1.54
N ALA A 104 -12.75 0.68 -2.43
CA ALA A 104 -12.82 -0.76 -2.24
C ALA A 104 -12.06 -1.23 -0.99
N ALA A 105 -10.89 -0.63 -0.70
CA ALA A 105 -10.13 -0.91 0.52
C ALA A 105 -10.90 -0.51 1.78
N ALA A 106 -11.44 0.72 1.81
CA ALA A 106 -12.26 1.22 2.90
C ALA A 106 -13.48 0.31 3.14
N GLU A 107 -14.24 -0.03 2.09
CA GLU A 107 -15.40 -0.92 2.22
C GLU A 107 -15.02 -2.32 2.74
N ALA A 108 -13.87 -2.86 2.33
CA ALA A 108 -13.41 -4.17 2.77
C ALA A 108 -12.92 -4.20 4.22
N MET A 109 -12.48 -3.06 4.77
CA MET A 109 -12.03 -2.96 6.18
C MET A 109 -13.19 -2.85 7.18
N ILE A 110 -14.35 -2.34 6.76
CA ILE A 110 -15.50 -2.07 7.65
C ILE A 110 -15.89 -3.32 8.48
N PRO A 111 -16.08 -4.53 7.91
CA PRO A 111 -16.49 -5.69 8.68
C PRO A 111 -15.48 -6.08 9.77
N TRP A 112 -14.19 -5.92 9.49
CA TRP A 112 -13.16 -6.18 10.49
C TRP A 112 -13.24 -5.16 11.63
N CYS A 113 -13.40 -3.88 11.29
CA CYS A 113 -13.53 -2.81 12.28
C CYS A 113 -14.76 -2.98 13.18
N GLU A 114 -15.90 -3.39 12.62
CA GLU A 114 -17.14 -3.68 13.36
C GLU A 114 -16.96 -4.82 14.38
N GLU A 115 -16.15 -5.82 14.05
CA GLU A 115 -15.93 -6.99 14.92
C GLU A 115 -14.86 -6.75 16.00
N ASN A 116 -13.91 -5.83 15.76
CA ASN A 116 -12.68 -5.73 16.55
C ASN A 116 -12.49 -4.39 17.28
N THR A 117 -13.34 -3.39 17.02
CA THR A 117 -13.24 -2.07 17.68
C THR A 117 -14.60 -1.60 18.17
N GLU A 118 -14.59 -0.77 19.22
CA GLU A 118 -15.81 -0.11 19.71
C GLU A 118 -15.91 1.31 19.14
N ALA A 119 -17.15 1.74 18.89
CA ALA A 119 -17.46 3.11 18.51
C ALA A 119 -17.00 4.11 19.58
N THR A 120 -16.13 5.03 19.21
CA THR A 120 -15.75 6.15 20.10
C THR A 120 -16.84 7.21 20.19
N ASN A 121 -17.70 7.33 19.16
CA ASN A 121 -18.81 8.28 19.10
C ASN A 121 -20.16 7.57 18.84
N PRO A 122 -21.15 7.69 19.75
CA PRO A 122 -22.46 7.03 19.59
C PRO A 122 -23.31 7.55 18.43
N SER A 123 -22.89 8.63 17.76
CA SER A 123 -23.61 9.25 16.65
C SER A 123 -23.18 8.74 15.26
N SER A 124 -22.07 7.99 15.17
CA SER A 124 -21.63 7.31 13.94
C SER A 124 -21.81 5.81 14.16
N PRO A 125 -22.79 5.15 13.51
CA PRO A 125 -23.14 3.79 13.88
C PRO A 125 -22.15 2.80 13.24
N TRP A 126 -21.09 2.51 13.99
CA TRP A 126 -20.30 1.28 14.24
C TRP A 126 -19.23 1.60 15.27
#